data_AF-A0A2R6W9T6-F1
#
_entry.id   AF-A0A2R6W9T6-F1
#
_cell.length_a   1.000
_cell.length_b   1.000
_cell.length_c   1.000
_cell.angle_alpha   90.00
_cell.angle_beta   90.00
_cell.angle_gamma   90.00
#
_symmetry.space_group_name_H-M   'P 1'
#
loop_
_entity.id
_entity.type
_entity.pdbx_description
1 polymer ?
#
loop_
_entity_poly.entity_id
_entity_poly.type
_entity_poly.pdbx_seq_one_letter_code
_entity_poly.pdbx_strand_id
1 'polypeptide(L)'
;MADSLDDLPALVHSHCIFFDKLVEFIPSKFYIQNEEAHDSWTFKKNKAAKAIAKIQTRENLKKAKRNRLDPEQFKSTLQVLQEKKDEEPKEKNDEADPEANESPADNADRAVTYEELRERLHKRISMLRAKRHAETAAAATMSARSFQNEKKNEALKRRLNSAPKEPGTSKAPSREEQPSNKRQKKTIVPVEKAVKDAVVETDELEFSRVKMGLDNSVPGSKKRRRGTKEQLLKKATELQEKMQDPEKGQEVISQHSWAAAVSRAAGEKVLDNPKLIKKSMKKDQQQAQKSAKKWQERKHYEKKGQNEKQKTRKDNITQRLESIKERKIAKREKKLMRPGFEGRKAGFINS
;
A
#
# COMPACT_ATOMS: atom_id res chain seq x y z
N MET A 1 -15.71 -63.56 -23.53
CA MET A 1 -14.41 -63.38 -22.88
C MET A 1 -14.50 -62.05 -22.14
N ALA A 2 -14.67 -61.91 -20.83
CA ALA A 2 -14.82 -62.82 -19.70
C ALA A 2 -15.82 -62.14 -18.74
N ASP A 3 -16.71 -62.89 -18.10
CA ASP A 3 -17.61 -62.37 -17.06
C ASP A 3 -17.52 -63.34 -15.88
N SER A 4 -16.33 -63.38 -15.28
CA SER A 4 -16.02 -64.12 -14.06
C SER A 4 -16.05 -63.15 -12.89
N LEU A 5 -16.75 -63.51 -11.81
CA LEU A 5 -16.80 -62.78 -10.54
C LEU A 5 -15.41 -62.48 -9.94
N ASP A 6 -14.38 -63.19 -10.40
CA ASP A 6 -12.97 -63.00 -10.03
C ASP A 6 -12.34 -61.72 -10.62
N ASP A 7 -12.91 -61.13 -11.67
CA ASP A 7 -12.40 -59.91 -12.33
C ASP A 7 -13.00 -58.61 -11.76
N LEU A 8 -14.02 -58.71 -10.91
CA LEU A 8 -14.63 -57.56 -10.24
C LEU A 8 -13.64 -56.71 -9.42
N PRO A 9 -12.74 -57.27 -8.58
CA PRO A 9 -11.74 -56.48 -7.87
C PRO A 9 -10.76 -55.77 -8.81
N ALA A 10 -10.39 -56.40 -9.94
CA ALA A 10 -9.53 -55.79 -10.94
C ALA A 10 -10.24 -54.61 -11.64
N LEU A 11 -11.53 -54.77 -11.96
CA LEU A 11 -12.36 -53.70 -12.52
C LEU A 11 -12.50 -52.52 -11.56
N VAL A 12 -12.80 -52.78 -10.28
CA VAL A 12 -12.90 -51.74 -9.24
C VAL A 12 -11.57 -50.99 -9.09
N HIS A 13 -10.45 -51.72 -9.05
CA HIS A 13 -9.12 -51.10 -9.01
C HIS A 13 -8.86 -50.23 -10.23
N SER A 14 -9.26 -50.67 -11.44
CA SER A 14 -9.11 -49.87 -12.66
C SER A 14 -9.94 -48.57 -12.61
N HIS A 15 -11.14 -48.62 -12.05
CA HIS A 15 -11.99 -47.46 -11.85
C HIS A 15 -11.42 -46.49 -10.81
N CYS A 16 -10.88 -46.99 -9.69
CA CYS A 16 -10.19 -46.17 -8.70
C CYS A 16 -9.02 -45.40 -9.34
N ILE A 17 -8.16 -46.08 -10.10
CA ILE A 17 -7.05 -45.45 -10.82
C ILE A 17 -7.56 -44.38 -11.81
N PHE A 18 -8.67 -44.64 -12.49
CA PHE A 18 -9.28 -43.69 -13.41
C PHE A 18 -9.77 -42.42 -12.68
N PHE A 19 -10.45 -42.57 -11.55
CA PHE A 19 -10.90 -41.43 -10.74
C PHE A 19 -9.74 -40.66 -10.12
N ASP A 20 -8.69 -41.34 -9.68
CA ASP A 20 -7.47 -40.70 -9.17
C ASP A 20 -6.83 -39.79 -10.22
N LYS A 21 -6.70 -40.29 -11.47
CA LYS A 21 -6.22 -39.50 -12.61
C LYS A 21 -7.14 -38.32 -12.93
N LEU A 22 -8.46 -38.49 -12.83
CA LEU A 22 -9.41 -37.39 -13.02
C LEU A 22 -9.21 -36.27 -12.00
N VAL A 23 -8.95 -36.62 -10.73
CA VAL A 23 -8.68 -35.65 -9.66
C VAL A 23 -7.33 -34.95 -9.86
N GLU A 24 -6.34 -35.61 -10.47
CA GLU A 24 -5.05 -35.01 -10.81
C GLU A 24 -5.13 -33.94 -11.92
N PHE A 25 -6.08 -34.05 -12.85
CA PHE A 25 -6.26 -33.05 -13.92
C PHE A 25 -6.74 -31.68 -13.42
N ILE A 26 -7.33 -31.63 -12.23
CA ILE A 26 -7.85 -30.40 -11.64
C ILE A 26 -6.81 -29.88 -10.63
N PRO A 27 -6.28 -28.66 -10.77
CA PRO A 27 -5.25 -28.14 -9.87
C PRO A 27 -5.65 -28.21 -8.38
N SER A 28 -4.71 -28.62 -7.52
CA SER A 28 -4.92 -28.79 -6.06
C SER A 28 -5.50 -27.57 -5.36
N LYS A 29 -5.24 -26.36 -5.89
CA LYS A 29 -5.77 -25.09 -5.39
C LYS A 29 -7.31 -25.06 -5.30
N PHE A 30 -8.03 -25.84 -6.12
CA PHE A 30 -9.49 -25.85 -6.11
C PHE A 30 -10.08 -26.80 -5.07
N TYR A 31 -9.34 -27.85 -4.69
CA TYR A 31 -9.74 -28.79 -3.65
C TYR A 31 -9.28 -28.33 -2.26
N ILE A 32 -8.14 -27.66 -2.20
CA ILE A 32 -7.47 -27.29 -0.97
C ILE A 32 -7.65 -25.80 -0.74
N GLN A 33 -8.49 -25.44 0.24
CA GLN A 33 -8.66 -24.05 0.67
C GLN A 33 -7.37 -23.59 1.35
N ASN A 34 -6.70 -22.60 0.75
CA ASN A 34 -5.53 -21.96 1.34
C ASN A 34 -6.00 -20.84 2.28
N GLU A 35 -6.21 -21.16 3.55
CA GLU A 35 -6.65 -20.21 4.58
C GLU A 35 -5.66 -19.04 4.79
N GLU A 36 -4.37 -19.25 4.48
CA GLU A 36 -3.32 -18.22 4.58
C GLU A 36 -3.52 -17.01 3.63
N ALA A 37 -4.39 -17.10 2.63
CA ALA A 37 -4.57 -16.04 1.66
C ALA A 37 -5.32 -14.80 2.21
N HIS A 38 -6.03 -14.92 3.33
CA HIS A 38 -6.94 -13.87 3.80
C HIS A 38 -6.24 -12.74 4.61
N ASP A 39 -5.06 -12.98 5.20
CA ASP A 39 -4.47 -12.06 6.19
C ASP A 39 -3.16 -11.37 5.73
N SER A 40 -3.05 -11.06 4.44
CA SER A 40 -1.93 -10.25 3.91
C SER A 40 -2.15 -8.73 3.99
N TRP A 41 -3.00 -8.25 4.91
CA TRP A 41 -3.34 -6.82 5.03
C TRP A 41 -2.16 -5.99 5.55
N THR A 42 -1.29 -5.54 4.64
CA THR A 42 -0.02 -4.81 4.92
C THR A 42 -0.19 -3.39 5.48
N PHE A 43 -1.41 -2.95 5.78
CA PHE A 43 -1.71 -1.55 6.08
C PHE A 43 -1.21 -1.09 7.45
N LYS A 44 -0.99 -2.00 8.41
CA LYS A 44 -0.54 -1.67 9.78
C LYS A 44 0.99 -1.72 10.01
N LYS A 45 1.81 -2.04 8.99
CA LYS A 45 3.28 -2.19 9.17
C LYS A 45 4.04 -0.85 9.08
N ASN A 46 5.04 -0.65 9.94
CA ASN A 46 5.98 0.49 9.91
C ASN A 46 6.83 0.51 8.62
N LYS A 47 7.46 1.64 8.27
CA LYS A 47 8.23 1.79 7.01
C LYS A 47 9.38 0.77 6.88
N ALA A 48 10.10 0.50 7.95
CA ALA A 48 11.16 -0.52 7.99
C ALA A 48 10.59 -1.95 7.82
N ALA A 49 9.54 -2.27 8.58
CA ALA A 49 8.83 -3.56 8.46
C ALA A 49 8.24 -3.78 7.06
N LYS A 50 7.78 -2.72 6.37
CA LYS A 50 7.33 -2.78 4.97
C LYS A 50 8.48 -3.06 4.00
N ALA A 51 9.68 -2.54 4.25
CA ALA A 51 10.85 -2.83 3.40
C ALA A 51 11.29 -4.29 3.56
N ILE A 52 11.37 -4.78 4.80
CA ILE A 52 11.71 -6.18 5.10
C ILE A 52 10.67 -7.13 4.49
N ALA A 53 9.36 -6.85 4.68
CA ALA A 53 8.31 -7.65 4.07
C ALA A 53 8.39 -7.66 2.53
N LYS A 54 8.78 -6.56 1.89
CA LYS A 54 9.00 -6.51 0.43
C LYS A 54 10.21 -7.33 -0.03
N ILE A 55 11.25 -7.44 0.80
CA ILE A 55 12.41 -8.29 0.51
C ILE A 55 11.98 -9.76 0.62
N GLN A 56 11.31 -10.11 1.73
CA GLN A 56 10.78 -11.46 1.96
C GLN A 56 9.80 -11.89 0.87
N THR A 57 8.89 -11.03 0.41
CA THR A 57 7.97 -11.39 -0.68
C THR A 57 8.72 -11.63 -2.00
N ARG A 58 9.77 -10.86 -2.30
CA ARG A 58 10.59 -11.08 -3.49
C ARG A 58 11.39 -12.38 -3.40
N GLU A 59 11.89 -12.73 -2.22
CA GLU A 59 12.57 -13.99 -1.96
C GLU A 59 11.61 -15.18 -2.05
N ASN A 60 10.43 -15.09 -1.43
CA ASN A 60 9.39 -16.11 -1.51
C ASN A 60 8.92 -16.32 -2.95
N LEU A 61 8.76 -15.25 -3.74
CA LEU A 61 8.42 -15.38 -5.15
C LEU A 61 9.54 -16.06 -5.97
N LYS A 62 10.82 -15.77 -5.64
CA LYS A 62 11.96 -16.46 -6.26
C LYS A 62 11.98 -17.94 -5.89
N LYS A 63 11.80 -18.27 -4.61
CA LYS A 63 11.73 -19.65 -4.12
C LYS A 63 10.56 -20.41 -4.77
N ALA A 64 9.36 -19.84 -4.79
CA ALA A 64 8.20 -20.43 -5.45
C ALA A 64 8.44 -20.70 -6.95
N LYS A 65 9.18 -19.82 -7.64
CA LYS A 65 9.57 -20.06 -9.04
C LYS A 65 10.59 -21.18 -9.20
N ARG A 66 11.51 -21.36 -8.25
CA ARG A 66 12.47 -22.48 -8.24
C ARG A 66 11.72 -23.78 -7.97
N ASN A 67 10.96 -23.83 -6.87
CA ASN A 67 10.16 -24.99 -6.49
C ASN A 67 9.17 -25.44 -7.57
N ARG A 68 8.64 -24.51 -8.39
CA ARG A 68 7.77 -24.86 -9.53
C ARG A 68 8.50 -25.60 -10.66
N LEU A 69 9.83 -25.47 -10.74
CA LEU A 69 10.68 -26.08 -11.75
C LEU A 69 11.50 -27.25 -11.21
N ASP A 70 11.45 -27.50 -9.90
CA ASP A 70 12.17 -28.59 -9.24
C ASP A 70 11.29 -29.86 -9.27
N PRO A 71 11.72 -30.95 -9.93
CA PRO A 71 10.90 -32.16 -10.11
C PRO A 71 10.64 -32.90 -8.79
N GLU A 72 11.57 -32.82 -7.83
CA GLU A 72 11.41 -33.44 -6.50
C GLU A 72 10.34 -32.75 -5.63
N GLN A 73 10.04 -31.48 -5.91
CA GLN A 73 9.09 -30.69 -5.13
C GLN A 73 7.66 -30.74 -5.72
N PHE A 74 7.48 -31.36 -6.89
CA PHE A 74 6.16 -31.51 -7.50
C PHE A 74 5.38 -32.60 -6.76
N LYS A 75 4.28 -32.20 -6.10
CA LYS A 75 3.36 -33.11 -5.40
C LYS A 75 2.04 -33.19 -6.16
N SER A 76 1.47 -34.38 -6.30
CA SER A 76 0.15 -34.56 -6.91
C SER A 76 -0.95 -34.04 -5.97
N THR A 77 -2.13 -33.77 -6.52
CA THR A 77 -3.28 -33.28 -5.74
C THR A 77 -3.66 -34.24 -4.62
N LEU A 78 -3.64 -35.54 -4.91
CA LEU A 78 -3.90 -36.63 -3.97
C LEU A 78 -2.81 -36.71 -2.90
N GLN A 79 -1.54 -36.55 -3.29
CA GLN A 79 -0.42 -36.57 -2.35
C GLN A 79 -0.52 -35.41 -1.34
N VAL A 80 -0.91 -34.21 -1.79
CA VAL A 80 -1.12 -33.07 -0.89
C VAL A 80 -2.34 -33.29 0.02
N LEU A 81 -3.41 -33.91 -0.48
CA LEU A 81 -4.57 -34.28 0.34
C LEU A 81 -4.24 -35.34 1.40
N GLN A 82 -3.40 -36.31 1.04
CA GLN A 82 -2.93 -37.35 1.95
C GLN A 82 -2.00 -36.76 3.01
N GLU A 83 -1.04 -35.91 2.63
CA GLU A 83 -0.20 -35.19 3.58
C GLU A 83 -1.03 -34.34 4.54
N LYS A 84 -2.04 -33.61 4.06
CA LYS A 84 -2.95 -32.86 4.94
C LYS A 84 -3.71 -33.76 5.90
N LYS A 85 -4.17 -34.92 5.44
CA LYS A 85 -4.86 -35.90 6.27
C LYS A 85 -3.95 -36.53 7.33
N ASP A 86 -2.66 -36.67 7.02
CA ASP A 86 -1.64 -37.17 7.94
C ASP A 86 -1.14 -36.07 8.90
N GLU A 87 -1.18 -34.79 8.48
CA GLU A 87 -0.87 -33.60 9.29
C GLU A 87 -2.02 -33.20 10.23
N GLU A 88 -3.28 -33.49 9.88
CA GLU A 88 -4.38 -33.40 10.83
C GLU A 88 -4.19 -34.48 11.91
N PRO A 89 -4.06 -34.11 13.20
CA PRO A 89 -3.96 -35.12 14.24
C PRO A 89 -5.22 -35.98 14.18
N LYS A 90 -5.05 -37.30 14.03
CA LYS A 90 -6.08 -38.29 14.35
C LYS A 90 -6.41 -38.13 15.83
N GLU A 91 -7.24 -37.16 16.18
CA GLU A 91 -7.96 -37.14 17.44
C GLU A 91 -8.81 -38.41 17.44
N LYS A 92 -8.34 -39.38 18.23
CA LYS A 92 -9.10 -40.55 18.60
C LYS A 92 -10.41 -40.06 19.21
N ASN A 93 -11.52 -40.49 18.61
CA ASN A 93 -12.79 -40.57 19.30
C ASN A 93 -12.58 -41.45 20.53
N ASP A 94 -12.60 -40.86 21.72
CA ASP A 94 -13.03 -41.49 22.97
C ASP A 94 -13.70 -40.40 23.84
N GLU A 95 -14.99 -40.62 24.08
CA GLU A 95 -15.82 -40.20 25.22
C GLU A 95 -15.77 -38.75 25.76
N ALA A 96 -16.84 -38.02 25.45
CA ALA A 96 -17.70 -37.25 26.37
C ALA A 96 -17.08 -36.59 27.62
N ASP A 97 -16.95 -35.25 27.58
CA ASP A 97 -17.43 -34.33 28.64
C ASP A 97 -17.50 -32.88 28.09
N PRO A 98 -18.64 -32.16 28.15
CA PRO A 98 -18.72 -30.77 27.72
C PRO A 98 -18.61 -29.81 28.93
N GLU A 99 -17.39 -29.35 29.24
CA GLU A 99 -17.19 -28.31 30.24
C GLU A 99 -17.15 -26.90 29.61
N ALA A 100 -18.25 -26.19 29.83
CA ALA A 100 -18.43 -24.74 30.01
C ALA A 100 -17.57 -23.76 29.17
N ASN A 101 -18.19 -23.21 28.12
CA ASN A 101 -17.89 -21.86 27.64
C ASN A 101 -19.17 -21.03 27.67
N GLU A 102 -19.38 -20.32 28.79
CA GLU A 102 -20.52 -19.44 29.00
C GLU A 102 -20.52 -18.28 27.98
N SER A 103 -21.37 -18.40 26.97
CA SER A 103 -21.96 -17.24 26.30
C SER A 103 -23.18 -16.79 27.09
N PRO A 104 -23.44 -15.47 27.24
CA PRO A 104 -24.60 -15.00 27.97
C PRO A 104 -25.87 -15.29 27.16
N ALA A 105 -26.48 -16.44 27.45
CA ALA A 105 -27.77 -16.85 26.97
C ALA A 105 -28.86 -16.25 27.86
N ASP A 106 -29.08 -14.95 27.72
CA ASP A 106 -30.31 -14.34 28.25
C ASP A 106 -31.40 -14.35 27.17
N ASN A 107 -32.46 -15.10 27.50
CA ASN A 107 -33.80 -15.14 26.91
C ASN A 107 -34.04 -16.18 25.81
N ALA A 108 -34.11 -17.45 26.21
CA ALA A 108 -34.89 -18.46 25.52
C ALA A 108 -36.02 -18.88 26.48
N ASP A 109 -37.15 -18.16 26.44
CA ASP A 109 -38.47 -18.64 26.95
C ASP A 109 -39.60 -17.63 26.62
N ARG A 110 -39.61 -17.12 25.40
CA ARG A 110 -40.83 -16.56 24.79
C ARG A 110 -40.93 -17.15 23.38
N ALA A 111 -42.11 -17.66 23.02
CA ALA A 111 -42.41 -18.04 21.64
C ALA A 111 -42.39 -16.77 20.78
N VAL A 112 -41.22 -16.45 20.23
CA VAL A 112 -40.99 -15.29 19.37
C VAL A 112 -41.50 -15.64 17.98
N THR A 113 -42.38 -14.81 17.43
CA THR A 113 -42.93 -15.01 16.08
C THR A 113 -41.80 -14.87 15.04
N TYR A 114 -41.94 -15.52 13.88
CA TYR A 114 -40.93 -15.48 12.81
C TYR A 114 -40.57 -14.04 12.38
N GLU A 115 -41.55 -13.13 12.45
CA GLU A 115 -41.38 -11.71 12.15
C GLU A 115 -40.51 -11.01 13.19
N GLU A 116 -40.73 -11.27 14.48
CA GLU A 116 -39.91 -10.72 15.56
C GLU A 116 -38.45 -11.20 15.48
N LEU A 117 -38.21 -12.44 15.04
CA LEU A 117 -36.85 -12.96 14.81
C LEU A 117 -36.16 -12.23 13.65
N ARG A 118 -36.88 -11.99 12.54
CA ARG A 118 -36.37 -11.19 11.42
C ARG A 118 -36.05 -9.77 11.86
N GLU A 119 -36.92 -9.14 12.63
CA GLU A 119 -36.66 -7.80 13.13
C GLU A 119 -35.44 -7.75 14.07
N ARG A 120 -35.30 -8.74 14.95
CA ARG A 120 -34.15 -8.84 15.85
C ARG A 120 -32.85 -9.03 15.07
N LEU A 121 -32.87 -9.84 14.01
CA LEU A 121 -31.74 -10.01 13.10
C LEU A 121 -31.41 -8.69 12.38
N HIS A 122 -32.40 -7.99 11.83
CA HIS A 122 -32.20 -6.70 11.16
C HIS A 122 -31.64 -5.63 12.11
N LYS A 123 -32.16 -5.55 13.34
CA LYS A 123 -31.64 -4.68 14.41
C LYS A 123 -30.20 -5.04 14.76
N ARG A 124 -29.86 -6.33 14.87
CA ARG A 124 -28.50 -6.78 15.15
C ARG A 124 -27.53 -6.48 14.01
N ILE A 125 -27.93 -6.69 12.76
CA ILE A 125 -27.15 -6.35 11.57
C ILE A 125 -26.93 -4.83 11.50
N SER A 126 -27.96 -4.02 11.76
CA SER A 126 -27.85 -2.56 11.82
C SER A 126 -26.86 -2.11 12.89
N MET A 127 -26.97 -2.63 14.11
CA MET A 127 -26.02 -2.34 15.20
C MET A 127 -24.56 -2.72 14.82
N LEU A 128 -24.36 -3.89 14.20
CA LEU A 128 -23.03 -4.33 13.76
C LEU A 128 -22.48 -3.51 12.58
N ARG A 129 -23.35 -2.95 11.72
CA ARG A 129 -22.98 -2.01 10.65
C ARG A 129 -22.62 -0.65 11.22
N ALA A 130 -23.39 -0.14 12.17
CA ALA A 130 -23.13 1.11 12.88
C ALA A 130 -21.81 1.05 13.67
N LYS A 131 -21.57 -0.03 14.43
CA LYS A 131 -20.32 -0.26 15.18
C LYS A 131 -19.08 -0.33 14.29
N ARG A 132 -19.23 -0.79 13.04
CA ARG A 132 -18.16 -0.82 12.03
C ARG A 132 -18.08 0.44 11.16
N HIS A 133 -18.95 1.43 11.40
CA HIS A 133 -19.09 2.62 10.57
C HIS A 133 -19.21 2.28 9.07
N ALA A 134 -19.91 1.18 8.75
CA ALA A 134 -20.01 0.67 7.39
C ALA A 134 -20.74 1.65 6.46
N GLU A 135 -21.74 2.38 6.98
CA GLU A 135 -22.52 3.36 6.23
C GLU A 135 -21.73 4.63 5.93
N THR A 136 -20.86 5.09 6.84
CA THR A 136 -20.01 6.25 6.58
C THR A 136 -18.88 5.89 5.60
N ALA A 137 -18.36 4.66 5.68
CA ALA A 137 -17.43 4.12 4.68
C ALA A 137 -18.10 3.98 3.30
N ALA A 138 -19.34 3.46 3.25
CA ALA A 138 -20.11 3.37 2.01
C ALA A 138 -20.41 4.76 1.42
N ALA A 139 -20.89 5.70 2.23
CA ALA A 139 -21.14 7.09 1.81
C ALA A 139 -19.86 7.79 1.31
N ALA A 140 -18.72 7.59 1.97
CA ALA A 140 -17.44 8.10 1.52
C ALA A 140 -17.00 7.49 0.17
N THR A 141 -17.23 6.19 -0.04
CA THR A 141 -16.94 5.55 -1.34
C THR A 141 -17.85 6.04 -2.46
N MET A 142 -19.14 6.28 -2.17
CA MET A 142 -20.10 6.81 -3.13
C MET A 142 -19.81 8.26 -3.50
N SER A 143 -19.46 9.10 -2.51
CA SER A 143 -19.02 10.48 -2.74
C SER A 143 -17.69 10.55 -3.50
N ALA A 144 -16.74 9.65 -3.22
CA ALA A 144 -15.49 9.58 -3.98
C ALA A 144 -15.71 9.14 -5.43
N ARG A 145 -16.64 8.20 -5.68
CA ARG A 145 -17.03 7.77 -7.03
C ARG A 145 -17.76 8.87 -7.80
N SER A 146 -18.69 9.60 -7.17
CA SER A 146 -19.39 10.70 -7.81
C SER A 146 -18.44 11.83 -8.20
N PHE A 147 -17.51 12.22 -7.31
CA PHE A 147 -16.49 13.22 -7.60
C PHE A 147 -15.54 12.81 -8.74
N GLN A 148 -15.16 11.53 -8.81
CA GLN A 148 -14.36 11.02 -9.93
C GLN A 148 -15.11 11.06 -11.26
N ASN A 149 -16.40 10.71 -11.26
CA ASN A 149 -17.24 10.76 -12.45
C ASN A 149 -17.50 12.20 -12.90
N GLU A 150 -17.70 13.12 -11.96
CA GLU A 150 -17.87 14.55 -12.24
C GLU A 150 -16.60 15.14 -12.86
N LYS A 151 -15.41 14.81 -12.33
CA LYS A 151 -14.13 15.20 -12.95
C LYS A 151 -13.92 14.62 -14.34
N LYS A 152 -14.31 13.36 -14.56
CA LYS A 152 -14.23 12.73 -15.90
C LYS A 152 -15.17 13.42 -16.87
N ASN A 153 -16.39 13.73 -16.45
CA ASN A 153 -17.37 14.46 -17.25
C ASN A 153 -16.94 15.90 -17.53
N GLU A 154 -16.35 16.59 -16.56
CA GLU A 154 -15.79 17.93 -16.76
C GLU A 154 -14.61 17.91 -17.73
N ALA A 155 -13.72 16.92 -17.63
CA ALA A 155 -12.62 16.73 -18.59
C ALA A 155 -13.14 16.41 -20.01
N LEU A 156 -14.20 15.59 -20.14
CA LEU A 156 -14.86 15.33 -21.41
C LEU A 156 -15.51 16.59 -21.99
N LYS A 157 -16.24 17.37 -21.18
CA LYS A 157 -16.82 18.67 -21.59
C LYS A 157 -15.77 19.66 -22.03
N ARG A 158 -14.63 19.75 -21.33
CA ARG A 158 -13.50 20.60 -21.73
C ARG A 158 -12.90 20.16 -23.06
N ARG A 159 -12.79 18.85 -23.32
CA ARG A 159 -12.31 18.32 -24.61
C ARG A 159 -13.29 18.56 -25.75
N LEU A 160 -14.60 18.46 -25.48
CA LEU A 160 -15.67 18.77 -26.43
C LEU A 160 -15.71 20.27 -26.76
N ASN A 161 -15.50 21.14 -25.76
CA ASN A 161 -15.51 22.59 -25.95
C ASN A 161 -14.18 23.15 -26.49
N SER A 162 -13.07 22.40 -26.39
CA SER A 162 -11.77 22.76 -26.97
C SER A 162 -11.56 22.16 -28.37
N ALA A 163 -12.52 21.42 -28.91
CA ALA A 163 -12.49 20.95 -30.28
C ALA A 163 -12.91 22.10 -31.21
N PRO A 164 -12.11 22.50 -32.20
CA PRO A 164 -12.50 23.52 -33.16
C PRO A 164 -13.71 23.03 -33.97
N LYS A 165 -14.77 23.84 -34.01
CA LYS A 165 -15.90 23.70 -34.94
C LYS A 165 -15.42 24.16 -36.32
N GLU A 166 -14.84 23.25 -37.09
CA GLU A 166 -14.69 23.42 -38.53
C GLU A 166 -15.94 22.86 -39.23
N PRO A 167 -16.62 23.61 -40.12
CA PRO A 167 -17.72 23.09 -40.91
C PRO A 167 -17.18 22.41 -42.17
N GLY A 168 -17.51 21.12 -42.33
CA GLY A 168 -17.48 20.45 -43.63
C GLY A 168 -16.22 19.63 -43.91
N THR A 169 -16.36 18.30 -43.91
CA THR A 169 -16.45 17.49 -45.12
C THR A 169 -16.38 16.01 -44.75
N SER A 170 -17.24 15.24 -45.40
CA SER A 170 -17.42 13.80 -45.28
C SER A 170 -16.16 12.99 -45.58
N LYS A 171 -15.80 12.05 -44.70
CA LYS A 171 -15.65 10.61 -45.03
C LYS A 171 -15.14 9.83 -43.82
N ALA A 172 -15.91 8.82 -43.43
CA ALA A 172 -15.37 7.66 -42.72
C ALA A 172 -14.29 6.98 -43.60
N PRO A 173 -13.31 6.31 -42.98
CA PRO A 173 -13.42 4.87 -43.07
C PRO A 173 -13.10 4.15 -41.74
N SER A 174 -13.84 3.06 -41.56
CA SER A 174 -13.52 1.94 -40.69
C SER A 174 -12.10 1.44 -40.94
N ARG A 175 -11.30 1.29 -39.88
CA ARG A 175 -10.11 0.45 -39.89
C ARG A 175 -10.06 -0.33 -38.60
N GLU A 176 -10.28 -1.64 -38.75
CA GLU A 176 -10.17 -2.66 -37.73
C GLU A 176 -8.78 -2.61 -37.07
N GLU A 177 -8.75 -2.52 -35.74
CA GLU A 177 -7.55 -2.72 -34.95
C GLU A 177 -7.46 -4.19 -34.52
N GLN A 178 -6.62 -4.94 -35.25
CA GLN A 178 -6.04 -6.18 -34.74
C GLN A 178 -5.03 -5.85 -33.61
N PRO A 179 -5.07 -6.56 -32.47
CA PRO A 179 -4.06 -6.41 -31.43
C PRO A 179 -2.83 -7.30 -31.73
N SER A 180 -1.84 -6.76 -32.42
CA SER A 180 -0.52 -7.39 -32.52
C SER A 180 0.39 -6.90 -31.38
N ASN A 181 0.58 -7.71 -30.33
CA ASN A 181 1.73 -7.54 -29.44
C ASN A 181 2.26 -8.90 -28.96
N LYS A 182 2.92 -9.61 -29.89
CA LYS A 182 3.96 -10.60 -29.54
C LYS A 182 5.23 -9.82 -29.22
N ARG A 183 5.64 -9.80 -27.95
CA ARG A 183 7.04 -9.51 -27.59
C ARG A 183 7.59 -10.66 -26.76
N GLN A 184 8.41 -11.42 -27.47
CA GLN A 184 9.15 -12.58 -27.03
C GLN A 184 10.12 -12.21 -25.91
N LYS A 185 10.20 -13.14 -24.96
CA LYS A 185 11.32 -13.34 -24.04
C LYS A 185 12.61 -13.49 -24.86
N LYS A 186 13.66 -12.76 -24.48
CA LYS A 186 15.04 -13.23 -24.68
C LYS A 186 15.64 -13.54 -23.33
N THR A 187 15.97 -14.81 -23.19
CA THR A 187 16.73 -15.45 -22.12
C THR A 187 18.16 -14.92 -22.11
N ILE A 188 18.62 -14.48 -20.94
CA ILE A 188 20.03 -14.19 -20.69
C ILE A 188 20.57 -15.43 -19.97
N VAL A 189 21.44 -16.16 -20.64
CA VAL A 189 22.29 -17.21 -20.05
C VAL A 189 23.55 -16.51 -19.52
N PRO A 190 24.05 -16.86 -18.32
CA PRO A 190 25.22 -16.23 -17.73
C PRO A 190 26.51 -16.88 -18.28
N VAL A 191 27.46 -16.07 -18.74
CA VAL A 191 28.84 -16.51 -18.99
C VAL A 191 29.75 -15.72 -18.07
N GLU A 192 30.52 -16.49 -17.31
CA GLU A 192 31.44 -16.09 -16.25
C GLU A 192 32.60 -15.28 -16.81
N LYS A 193 33.03 -14.24 -16.08
CA LYS A 193 34.23 -13.45 -16.39
C LYS A 193 35.32 -13.74 -15.36
N ALA A 194 36.26 -14.60 -15.76
CA ALA A 194 37.69 -14.47 -15.54
C ALA A 194 38.28 -14.56 -16.97
N VAL A 195 39.25 -13.79 -17.45
CA VAL A 195 40.55 -13.41 -16.91
C VAL A 195 40.93 -12.05 -17.56
N LYS A 196 41.90 -11.35 -16.95
CA LYS A 196 42.61 -10.20 -17.51
C LYS A 196 43.30 -10.59 -18.83
N ASP A 197 43.42 -9.67 -19.79
CA ASP A 197 44.72 -9.25 -20.34
C ASP A 197 44.58 -8.34 -21.58
N ALA A 198 45.57 -7.43 -21.64
CA ALA A 198 46.23 -6.82 -22.78
C ALA A 198 45.43 -6.15 -23.92
N VAL A 199 45.77 -4.87 -24.07
CA VAL A 199 45.67 -4.03 -25.27
C VAL A 199 46.04 -4.81 -26.54
N VAL A 200 45.12 -4.85 -27.50
CA VAL A 200 45.44 -4.97 -28.93
C VAL A 200 44.53 -4.02 -29.68
N GLU A 201 45.14 -2.97 -30.21
CA GLU A 201 44.57 -1.99 -31.12
C GLU A 201 44.48 -2.68 -32.50
N THR A 202 43.27 -2.97 -32.95
CA THR A 202 43.01 -3.39 -34.33
C THR A 202 41.97 -2.44 -34.90
N ASP A 203 42.33 -1.82 -36.02
CA ASP A 203 41.50 -0.92 -36.82
C ASP A 203 40.37 -1.69 -37.52
N GLU A 204 39.44 -2.24 -36.74
CA GLU A 204 38.23 -2.88 -37.23
C GLU A 204 37.08 -1.86 -37.19
N LEU A 205 36.79 -1.27 -38.35
CA LEU A 205 35.69 -0.32 -38.52
C LEU A 205 34.34 -1.02 -38.30
N GLU A 206 33.82 -0.97 -37.07
CA GLU A 206 32.46 -1.41 -36.73
C GLU A 206 31.42 -0.49 -37.41
N PHE A 207 30.88 -0.94 -38.54
CA PHE A 207 29.94 -0.22 -39.43
C PHE A 207 28.56 0.15 -38.82
N SER A 208 28.36 -0.04 -37.51
CA SER A 208 27.10 0.19 -36.81
C SER A 208 27.14 1.38 -35.84
N ARG A 209 28.32 1.89 -35.47
CA ARG A 209 28.45 2.95 -34.46
C ARG A 209 29.46 4.00 -34.92
N VAL A 210 28.93 5.05 -35.53
CA VAL A 210 29.65 6.31 -35.70
C VAL A 210 29.93 6.88 -34.30
N LYS A 211 31.08 6.55 -33.73
CA LYS A 211 31.63 7.24 -32.55
C LYS A 211 32.12 8.60 -33.05
N MET A 212 31.27 9.63 -32.97
CA MET A 212 31.76 11.00 -33.17
C MET A 212 32.72 11.32 -32.03
N GLY A 213 34.00 11.45 -32.36
CA GLY A 213 35.10 11.70 -31.43
C GLY A 213 35.07 13.09 -30.81
N LEU A 214 34.11 13.34 -29.91
CA LEU A 214 34.11 14.51 -29.04
C LEU A 214 33.84 14.15 -27.57
N ASP A 215 34.08 12.89 -27.18
CA ASP A 215 33.96 12.49 -25.78
C ASP A 215 35.21 11.72 -25.34
N ASN A 216 36.16 12.47 -24.78
CA ASN A 216 37.24 11.92 -23.95
C ASN A 216 36.72 11.40 -22.59
N SER A 217 35.40 11.22 -22.39
CA SER A 217 34.91 10.53 -21.20
C SER A 217 35.21 9.05 -21.27
N VAL A 218 36.27 8.67 -20.56
CA VAL A 218 36.57 7.31 -20.14
C VAL A 218 35.28 6.61 -19.68
N PRO A 219 34.98 5.38 -20.16
CA PRO A 219 33.87 4.58 -19.66
C PRO A 219 34.00 4.37 -18.14
N GLY A 220 33.21 5.09 -17.34
CA GLY A 220 33.28 5.05 -15.88
C GLY A 220 33.43 6.41 -15.19
N SER A 221 33.56 7.52 -15.92
CA SER A 221 33.57 8.85 -15.29
C SER A 221 32.23 9.13 -14.59
N LYS A 222 32.30 9.46 -13.29
CA LYS A 222 31.09 9.80 -12.49
C LYS A 222 30.43 11.01 -13.13
N LYS A 223 29.17 10.88 -13.57
CA LYS A 223 28.36 12.01 -14.05
C LYS A 223 28.49 13.16 -13.06
N ARG A 224 29.06 14.28 -13.51
CA ARG A 224 29.28 15.46 -12.66
C ARG A 224 27.92 15.88 -12.07
N ARG A 225 27.87 16.06 -10.74
CA ARG A 225 26.65 16.54 -10.08
C ARG A 225 26.36 17.93 -10.59
N ARG A 226 25.10 18.20 -10.93
CA ARG A 226 24.66 19.54 -11.34
C ARG A 226 24.89 20.53 -10.20
N GLY A 227 25.23 21.77 -10.56
CA GLY A 227 25.32 22.87 -9.60
C GLY A 227 24.00 23.12 -8.87
N THR A 228 24.06 23.87 -7.77
CA THR A 228 22.85 24.26 -7.04
C THR A 228 21.92 25.07 -7.96
N LYS A 229 20.61 25.05 -7.70
CA LYS A 229 19.64 25.79 -8.52
C LYS A 229 19.93 27.30 -8.56
N GLU A 230 20.53 27.84 -7.50
CA GLU A 230 21.00 29.23 -7.43
C GLU A 230 22.19 29.48 -8.36
N GLN A 231 23.17 28.59 -8.38
CA GLN A 231 24.29 28.66 -9.33
C GLN A 231 23.80 28.56 -10.78
N LEU A 232 22.84 27.67 -11.05
CA LEU A 232 22.23 27.55 -12.38
C LEU A 232 21.46 28.81 -12.75
N LEU A 233 20.79 29.45 -11.78
CA LEU A 233 20.10 30.72 -12.01
C LEU A 233 21.08 31.85 -12.36
N LYS A 234 22.19 31.98 -11.63
CA LYS A 234 23.24 32.97 -11.91
C LYS A 234 23.84 32.77 -13.31
N LYS A 235 24.19 31.53 -13.65
CA LYS A 235 24.69 31.19 -14.98
C LYS A 235 23.66 31.49 -16.08
N ALA A 236 22.39 31.15 -15.85
CA ALA A 236 21.31 31.43 -16.78
C ALA A 236 21.08 32.94 -16.98
N THR A 237 21.21 33.76 -15.93
CA THR A 237 21.07 35.22 -16.05
C THR A 237 22.28 35.84 -16.75
N GLU A 238 23.50 35.42 -16.41
CA GLU A 238 24.72 35.88 -17.08
C GLU A 238 24.73 35.52 -18.58
N LEU A 239 24.24 34.31 -18.93
CA LEU A 239 24.06 33.93 -20.33
C LEU A 239 23.01 34.78 -21.03
N GLN A 240 21.89 35.06 -20.35
CA GLN A 240 20.84 35.91 -20.91
C GLN A 240 21.34 37.34 -21.16
N GLU A 241 22.13 37.90 -20.24
CA GLU A 241 22.74 39.23 -20.37
C GLU A 241 23.70 39.27 -21.58
N LYS A 242 24.59 38.28 -21.71
CA LYS A 242 25.51 38.19 -22.86
C LYS A 242 24.81 38.00 -24.21
N MET A 243 23.62 37.40 -24.23
CA MET A 243 22.81 37.25 -25.44
C MET A 243 22.08 38.55 -25.84
N GLN A 244 21.90 39.49 -24.90
CA GLN A 244 21.22 40.76 -25.13
C GLN A 244 22.15 41.86 -25.68
N ASP A 245 23.47 41.64 -25.66
CA ASP A 245 24.44 42.58 -26.23
C ASP A 245 24.28 42.70 -27.76
N PRO A 246 24.21 43.91 -28.34
CA PRO A 246 23.82 44.12 -29.74
C PRO A 246 24.87 43.66 -30.76
N GLU A 247 26.17 43.74 -30.44
CA GLU A 247 27.25 43.37 -31.36
C GLU A 247 27.66 41.90 -31.24
N LYS A 248 27.90 41.43 -30.01
CA LYS A 248 28.40 40.07 -29.74
C LYS A 248 27.30 39.06 -29.42
N GLY A 249 26.08 39.53 -29.18
CA GLY A 249 24.96 38.68 -28.78
C GLY A 249 24.62 37.64 -29.84
N GLN A 250 24.63 37.99 -31.13
CA GLN A 250 24.30 37.04 -32.21
C GLN A 250 25.32 35.89 -32.29
N GLU A 251 26.61 36.20 -32.15
CA GLU A 251 27.67 35.19 -32.12
C GLU A 251 27.54 34.30 -30.88
N VAL A 252 27.29 34.89 -29.71
CA VAL A 252 27.09 34.15 -28.46
C VAL A 252 25.84 33.27 -28.53
N ILE A 253 24.74 33.76 -29.13
CA ILE A 253 23.51 32.99 -29.36
C ILE A 253 23.83 31.78 -30.25
N SER A 254 24.53 31.99 -31.36
CA SER A 254 24.92 30.94 -32.29
C SER A 254 25.79 29.89 -31.59
N GLN A 255 26.91 30.30 -30.99
CA GLN A 255 27.83 29.41 -30.27
C GLN A 255 27.13 28.62 -29.16
N HIS A 256 26.30 29.30 -28.36
CA HIS A 256 25.55 28.66 -27.28
C HIS A 256 24.48 27.70 -27.82
N SER A 257 23.81 28.03 -28.92
CA SER A 257 22.80 27.15 -29.53
C SER A 257 23.41 25.85 -30.05
N TRP A 258 24.58 25.92 -30.68
CA TRP A 258 25.34 24.76 -31.14
C TRP A 258 25.89 23.95 -29.98
N ALA A 259 26.52 24.58 -29.00
CA ALA A 259 27.01 23.92 -27.79
C ALA A 259 25.86 23.20 -27.05
N ALA A 260 24.71 23.85 -26.88
CA ALA A 260 23.55 23.24 -26.25
C ALA A 260 22.94 22.10 -27.08
N ALA A 261 22.97 22.17 -28.41
CA ALA A 261 22.54 21.07 -29.28
C ALA A 261 23.46 19.86 -29.13
N VAL A 262 24.78 20.07 -29.11
CA VAL A 262 25.79 19.02 -28.88
C VAL A 262 25.62 18.40 -27.49
N SER A 263 25.49 19.19 -26.43
CA SER A 263 25.25 18.67 -25.07
C SER A 263 23.94 17.88 -24.96
N ARG A 264 22.87 18.32 -25.64
CA ARG A 264 21.59 17.57 -25.67
C ARG A 264 21.75 16.25 -26.45
N ALA A 265 22.47 16.25 -27.56
CA ALA A 265 22.78 15.04 -28.33
C ALA A 265 23.62 14.04 -27.52
N ALA A 266 24.55 14.55 -26.71
CA ALA A 266 25.31 13.76 -25.72
C ALA A 266 24.44 13.25 -24.54
N GLY A 267 23.17 13.66 -24.45
CA GLY A 267 22.22 13.23 -23.42
C GLY A 267 22.27 14.05 -22.13
N GLU A 268 22.98 15.18 -22.11
CA GLU A 268 22.96 16.11 -20.99
C GLU A 268 21.68 16.97 -21.01
N LYS A 269 21.00 17.11 -19.86
CA LYS A 269 19.84 17.99 -19.77
C LYS A 269 20.33 19.40 -19.48
N VAL A 270 20.20 20.27 -20.47
CA VAL A 270 20.53 21.70 -20.42
C VAL A 270 19.44 22.48 -19.66
N LEU A 271 19.79 23.25 -18.62
CA LEU A 271 18.85 23.99 -17.75
C LEU A 271 19.18 25.48 -17.68
N ASP A 272 19.10 26.19 -18.81
CA ASP A 272 19.56 27.59 -18.87
C ASP A 272 18.42 28.60 -18.84
N ASN A 273 17.17 28.16 -18.70
CA ASN A 273 16.00 29.06 -18.67
C ASN A 273 15.77 29.64 -17.27
N PRO A 274 16.03 30.96 -17.03
CA PRO A 274 15.96 31.53 -15.68
C PRO A 274 14.54 31.51 -15.11
N LYS A 275 13.52 31.72 -15.96
CA LYS A 275 12.10 31.64 -15.56
C LYS A 275 11.71 30.27 -15.00
N LEU A 276 12.21 29.19 -15.60
CA LEU A 276 11.92 27.82 -15.16
C LEU A 276 12.67 27.47 -13.87
N ILE A 277 13.92 27.91 -13.74
CA ILE A 277 14.72 27.74 -12.53
C ILE A 277 14.06 28.47 -11.35
N LYS A 278 13.61 29.73 -11.53
CA LYS A 278 12.84 30.49 -10.52
C LYS A 278 11.56 29.75 -10.11
N LYS A 279 10.79 29.22 -11.05
CA LYS A 279 9.58 28.42 -10.75
C LYS A 279 9.90 27.16 -9.95
N SER A 280 11.02 26.50 -10.26
CA SER A 280 11.50 25.32 -9.53
C SER A 280 11.87 25.67 -8.09
N MET A 281 12.60 26.77 -7.88
CA MET A 281 12.92 27.29 -6.55
C MET A 281 11.67 27.62 -5.73
N LYS A 282 10.67 28.27 -6.34
CA LYS A 282 9.40 28.57 -5.67
C LYS A 282 8.65 27.31 -5.25
N LYS A 283 8.67 26.25 -6.07
CA LYS A 283 8.07 24.95 -5.72
C LYS A 283 8.78 24.29 -4.53
N ASP A 284 10.11 24.35 -4.49
CA ASP A 284 10.87 23.82 -3.36
C ASP A 284 10.57 24.59 -2.08
N GLN A 285 10.53 25.93 -2.15
CA GLN A 285 10.15 26.78 -1.01
C GLN A 285 8.75 26.45 -0.50
N GLN A 286 7.76 26.31 -1.40
CA GLN A 286 6.40 25.92 -1.00
C GLN A 286 6.36 24.53 -0.37
N GLN A 287 7.14 23.57 -0.89
CA GLN A 287 7.23 22.24 -0.31
C GLN A 287 7.85 22.29 1.08
N ALA A 288 8.92 23.07 1.28
CA ALA A 288 9.55 23.29 2.56
C ALA A 288 8.58 23.93 3.58
N GLN A 289 7.83 24.95 3.16
CA GLN A 289 6.78 25.58 3.97
C GLN A 289 5.69 24.58 4.37
N LYS A 290 5.22 23.74 3.43
CA LYS A 290 4.22 22.69 3.73
C LYS A 290 4.77 21.67 4.74
N SER A 291 6.02 21.23 4.58
CA SER A 291 6.63 20.33 5.55
C SER A 291 6.84 20.97 6.92
N ALA A 292 7.22 22.26 6.96
CA ALA A 292 7.40 23.01 8.19
C ALA A 292 6.07 23.15 8.95
N LYS A 293 4.99 23.56 8.28
CA LYS A 293 3.64 23.62 8.86
C LYS A 293 3.19 22.28 9.43
N LYS A 294 3.33 21.20 8.65
CA LYS A 294 3.00 19.84 9.11
C LYS A 294 3.82 19.41 10.33
N TRP A 295 5.08 19.83 10.43
CA TRP A 295 5.91 19.51 11.59
C TRP A 295 5.48 20.32 12.82
N GLN A 296 5.12 21.59 12.65
CA GLN A 296 4.54 22.42 13.70
C GLN A 296 3.21 21.85 14.21
N GLU A 297 2.31 21.44 13.31
CA GLU A 297 1.04 20.78 13.66
C GLU A 297 1.26 19.51 14.48
N ARG A 298 2.24 18.68 14.11
CA ARG A 298 2.60 17.47 14.86
C ARG A 298 3.10 17.81 16.27
N LYS A 299 4.01 18.77 16.39
CA LYS A 299 4.49 19.24 17.70
C LYS A 299 3.37 19.81 18.55
N HIS A 300 2.45 20.55 17.95
CA HIS A 300 1.28 21.08 18.64
C HIS A 300 0.37 19.96 19.14
N TYR A 301 0.08 18.95 18.30
CA TYR A 301 -0.71 17.79 18.71
C TYR A 301 -0.06 16.99 19.85
N GLU A 302 1.26 16.78 19.77
CA GLU A 302 2.03 16.14 20.84
C GLU A 302 1.93 16.92 22.16
N LYS A 303 2.17 18.24 22.10
CA LYS A 303 2.04 19.12 23.28
C LYS A 303 0.62 19.14 23.83
N LYS A 304 -0.39 19.15 22.96
CA LYS A 304 -1.80 19.07 23.37
C LYS A 304 -2.08 17.75 24.10
N GLY A 305 -1.63 16.62 23.57
CA GLY A 305 -1.78 15.32 24.23
C GLY A 305 -1.03 15.24 25.57
N GLN A 306 0.15 15.83 25.67
CA GLN A 306 0.88 15.95 26.95
C GLN A 306 0.10 16.81 27.96
N ASN A 307 -0.41 17.96 27.53
CA ASN A 307 -1.21 18.87 28.37
C ASN A 307 -2.51 18.22 28.85
N GLU A 308 -3.22 17.49 27.98
CA GLU A 308 -4.44 16.76 28.34
C GLU A 308 -4.17 15.71 29.40
N LYS A 309 -3.11 14.91 29.25
CA LYS A 309 -2.68 13.94 30.28
C LYS A 309 -2.32 14.62 31.60
N GLN A 310 -1.58 15.73 31.54
CA GLN A 310 -1.27 16.50 32.75
C GLN A 310 -2.54 17.08 33.40
N LYS A 311 -3.51 17.56 32.61
CA LYS A 311 -4.79 18.06 33.10
C LYS A 311 -5.59 16.95 33.79
N THR A 312 -5.79 15.80 33.15
CA THR A 312 -6.47 14.66 33.78
C THR A 312 -5.80 14.20 35.08
N ARG A 313 -4.46 14.23 35.14
CA ARG A 313 -3.73 13.94 36.39
C ARG A 313 -4.00 14.98 37.46
N LYS A 314 -4.01 16.28 37.13
CA LYS A 314 -4.36 17.35 38.06
C LYS A 314 -5.79 17.19 38.56
N ASP A 315 -6.73 16.95 37.67
CA ASP A 315 -8.16 16.77 37.99
C ASP A 315 -8.36 15.54 38.90
N ASN A 316 -7.67 14.43 38.65
CA ASN A 316 -7.72 13.25 39.54
C ASN A 316 -7.09 13.52 40.92
N ILE A 317 -6.03 14.33 40.99
CA ILE A 317 -5.41 14.74 42.26
C ILE A 317 -6.36 15.65 43.03
N THR A 318 -7.01 16.63 42.38
CA THR A 318 -7.97 17.52 43.03
C THR A 318 -9.17 16.75 43.53
N GLN A 319 -9.74 15.85 42.72
CA GLN A 319 -10.82 14.96 43.15
C GLN A 319 -10.42 14.09 44.35
N ARG A 320 -9.19 13.56 44.37
CA ARG A 320 -8.70 12.81 45.53
C ARG A 320 -8.60 13.69 46.77
N LEU A 321 -8.08 14.90 46.65
CA LEU A 321 -8.01 15.86 47.75
C LEU A 321 -9.41 16.25 48.27
N GLU A 322 -10.36 16.50 47.37
CA GLU A 322 -11.76 16.79 47.68
C GLU A 322 -12.42 15.62 48.42
N SER A 323 -12.29 14.39 47.91
CA SER A 323 -12.83 13.20 48.57
C SER A 323 -12.26 12.99 49.99
N ILE A 324 -10.99 13.34 50.21
CA ILE A 324 -10.38 13.29 51.54
C ILE A 324 -10.99 14.36 52.45
N LYS A 325 -11.23 15.59 51.94
CA LYS A 325 -11.90 16.67 52.68
C LYS A 325 -13.34 16.28 53.03
N GLU A 326 -14.10 15.77 52.07
CA GLU A 326 -15.48 15.30 52.26
C GLU A 326 -15.54 14.18 53.30
N ARG A 327 -14.64 13.18 53.24
CA ARG A 327 -14.56 12.13 54.27
C ARG A 327 -14.27 12.69 55.66
N LYS A 328 -13.44 13.73 55.77
CA LYS A 328 -13.19 14.41 57.06
C LYS A 328 -14.43 15.17 57.54
N ILE A 329 -15.13 15.86 56.65
CA ILE A 329 -16.40 16.56 56.94
C ILE A 329 -17.46 15.55 57.38
N ALA A 330 -17.70 14.49 56.60
CA ALA A 330 -18.66 13.43 56.92
C ALA A 330 -18.34 12.72 58.24
N LYS A 331 -17.06 12.49 58.57
CA LYS A 331 -16.66 11.97 59.89
C LYS A 331 -16.99 12.95 61.03
N ARG A 332 -16.81 14.27 60.81
CA ARG A 332 -17.16 15.31 61.78
C ARG A 332 -18.67 15.37 61.99
N GLU A 333 -19.43 15.40 60.90
CA GLU A 333 -20.90 15.41 60.94
C GLU A 333 -21.47 14.14 61.55
N LYS A 334 -20.96 12.95 61.20
CA LYS A 334 -21.37 11.69 61.83
C LYS A 334 -21.07 11.65 63.34
N LYS A 335 -19.97 12.26 63.78
CA LYS A 335 -19.68 12.42 65.22
C LYS A 335 -20.65 13.41 65.88
N LEU A 336 -21.00 14.49 65.20
CA LEU A 336 -21.98 15.48 65.68
C LEU A 336 -23.40 14.90 65.75
N MET A 337 -23.78 14.06 64.79
CA MET A 337 -25.11 13.44 64.67
C MET A 337 -25.24 12.08 65.36
N ARG A 338 -24.20 11.59 66.04
CA ARG A 338 -24.22 10.32 66.76
C ARG A 338 -25.07 10.46 68.02
N PRO A 339 -26.18 9.72 68.17
CA PRO A 339 -27.00 9.78 69.38
C PRO A 339 -26.21 9.15 70.53
N GLY A 340 -25.75 9.98 71.47
CA GLY A 340 -25.15 9.57 72.73
C GLY A 340 -26.11 9.72 73.91
N PHE A 341 -25.64 9.36 75.10
CA PHE A 341 -26.37 9.35 76.38
C PHE A 341 -27.01 10.69 76.79
N GLU A 342 -26.59 11.83 76.21
CA GLU A 342 -27.13 13.16 76.51
C GLU A 342 -28.05 13.73 75.40
N GLY A 343 -28.42 12.94 74.39
CA GLY A 343 -29.28 13.41 73.29
C GLY A 343 -28.55 14.29 72.26
N ARG A 344 -29.26 14.62 71.16
CA ARG A 344 -28.71 15.43 70.05
C ARG A 344 -28.41 16.84 70.57
N LYS A 345 -27.13 17.25 70.61
CA LYS A 345 -26.78 18.66 70.85
C LYS A 345 -27.26 19.49 69.66
N ALA A 346 -28.40 20.15 69.85
CA ALA A 346 -28.93 21.14 68.92
C ALA A 346 -28.01 22.36 68.93
N GLY A 347 -27.13 22.45 67.93
CA GLY A 347 -26.39 23.66 67.59
C GLY A 347 -25.23 24.03 68.51
N PHE A 348 -24.28 24.77 67.92
CA PHE A 348 -23.27 25.52 68.65
C PHE A 348 -23.97 26.64 69.42
N ILE A 349 -24.02 26.56 70.75
CA ILE A 349 -24.29 27.71 71.60
C ILE A 349 -23.00 28.52 71.61
N ASN A 350 -22.83 29.41 70.64
CA ASN A 350 -22.22 30.74 70.79
C ASN A 350 -22.10 31.45 69.44
N SER A 351 -22.70 32.64 69.44
CA SER A 351 -22.34 33.84 68.69
C SER A 351 -20.86 34.19 68.76
#